data_AF-A0A955KX99-F1
#
_entry.id   AF-A0A955KX99-F1
#
_cell.length_a   1.000
_cell.length_b   1.000
_cell.length_c   1.000
_cell.angle_alpha   90.00
_cell.angle_beta   90.00
_cell.angle_gamma   90.00
#
_symmetry.space_group_name_H-M   'P 1'
#
loop_
_entity.id
_entity.type
_entity.pdbx_description
1 polymer ?
#
loop_
_entity_poly.entity_id
_entity_poly.type
_entity_poly.pdbx_seq_one_letter_code
_entity_poly.pdbx_strand_id
1 'polypeptide(L)'
;MELPVKGNYKEGLSVLEYFINTHSGRKGKADTALKTAQSGYLTRRLVDAAQNILIREEDCGTLQYETVTRELSKSVFRESFDDKIKGKHIARDIVVNGQVLLASGELVTKENLIIINEHEVPEVHVRSILTCETAEGVCQKCYGLDLSSNARAIMGTPVGIIAAQSIGEPGTQLTMRTYHSG
;
A
#
# COMPACT_ATOMS: atom_id res chain seq x y z
N MET A 1 31.39 -26.48 16.07
CA MET A 1 32.16 -26.71 14.84
C MET A 1 31.22 -26.42 13.68
N GLU A 2 31.47 -25.36 12.92
CA GLU A 2 30.67 -25.05 11.74
C GLU A 2 31.21 -25.84 10.55
N LEU A 3 30.39 -26.74 9.99
CA LEU A 3 30.73 -27.55 8.83
C LEU A 3 29.93 -27.01 7.63
N PRO A 4 30.57 -26.29 6.69
CA PRO A 4 29.89 -25.80 5.51
C PRO A 4 29.59 -26.94 4.53
N VAL A 5 28.47 -26.83 3.82
CA VAL A 5 28.14 -27.71 2.69
C VAL A 5 29.02 -27.31 1.50
N LYS A 6 29.86 -28.23 1.01
CA LYS A 6 30.76 -28.03 -0.13
C LYS A 6 30.19 -28.59 -1.43
N GLY A 7 29.38 -29.66 -1.33
CA GLY A 7 28.69 -30.26 -2.48
C GLY A 7 27.60 -29.36 -3.06
N ASN A 8 27.17 -29.66 -4.28
CA ASN A 8 26.04 -29.01 -4.95
C ASN A 8 25.08 -30.07 -5.51
N TYR A 9 23.86 -29.67 -5.89
CA TYR A 9 22.85 -30.63 -6.36
C TYR A 9 23.22 -31.38 -7.65
N LYS A 10 24.19 -30.89 -8.43
CA LYS A 10 24.67 -31.57 -9.65
C LYS A 10 25.67 -32.67 -9.32
N GLU A 11 26.59 -32.40 -8.40
CA GLU A 11 27.65 -33.33 -7.97
C GLU A 11 27.20 -34.28 -6.85
N GLY A 12 26.13 -33.93 -6.15
CA GLY A 12 25.59 -34.66 -5.02
C GLY A 12 26.03 -34.10 -3.68
N LEU A 13 25.31 -34.49 -2.62
CA LEU A 13 25.61 -34.14 -1.23
C LEU A 13 26.08 -35.41 -0.52
N SER A 14 27.10 -35.31 0.32
CA SER A 14 27.46 -36.41 1.22
C SER A 14 26.35 -36.65 2.26
N VAL A 15 26.36 -37.84 2.89
CA VAL A 15 25.34 -38.21 3.90
C VAL A 15 25.27 -37.18 5.03
N LEU A 16 26.42 -36.68 5.49
CA LEU A 16 26.50 -35.68 6.55
C LEU A 16 25.93 -34.33 6.11
N GLU A 17 26.27 -33.86 4.90
CA GLU A 17 25.77 -32.59 4.35
C GLU A 17 24.26 -32.64 4.10
N TYR A 18 23.75 -33.77 3.59
CA TYR A 18 22.32 -33.98 3.44
C TYR A 18 21.62 -33.94 4.80
N PHE A 19 22.14 -34.64 5.81
CA PHE A 19 21.57 -34.64 7.16
C PHE A 19 21.54 -33.24 7.78
N ILE A 20 22.59 -32.43 7.59
CA ILE A 20 22.61 -31.02 8.03
C ILE A 20 21.54 -30.20 7.29
N ASN A 21 21.40 -30.37 5.96
CA ASN A 21 20.40 -29.66 5.16
C ASN A 21 18.96 -29.97 5.60
N THR A 22 18.67 -31.21 6.01
CA THR A 22 17.31 -31.58 6.48
C THR A 22 16.85 -30.81 7.71
N HIS A 23 17.76 -30.36 8.58
CA HIS A 23 17.39 -29.57 9.76
C HIS A 23 16.84 -28.21 9.37
N SER A 24 17.51 -27.51 8.45
CA SER A 24 17.05 -26.22 7.90
C SER A 24 15.72 -26.39 7.16
N GLY A 25 15.61 -27.39 6.29
CA GLY A 25 14.38 -27.65 5.52
C GLY A 25 13.18 -28.00 6.41
N ARG A 26 13.38 -28.78 7.48
CA ARG A 26 12.30 -29.11 8.43
C ARG A 26 11.85 -27.87 9.20
N LYS A 27 12.79 -27.05 9.68
CA LYS A 27 12.47 -25.79 10.36
C LYS A 27 11.71 -24.84 9.44
N GLY A 28 12.18 -24.67 8.20
CA GLY A 28 11.50 -23.84 7.20
C GLY A 28 10.04 -24.26 6.98
N LYS A 29 9.78 -25.56 6.77
CA LYS A 29 8.41 -26.08 6.60
C LYS A 29 7.53 -25.88 7.84
N ALA A 30 8.07 -26.11 9.04
CA ALA A 30 7.34 -25.90 10.28
C ALA A 30 7.01 -24.41 10.51
N ASP A 31 7.98 -23.52 10.27
CA ASP A 31 7.79 -22.08 10.41
C ASP A 31 6.78 -21.54 9.38
N THR A 32 6.81 -22.03 8.14
CA THR A 32 5.79 -21.70 7.14
C THR A 32 4.41 -22.10 7.63
N ALA A 33 4.22 -23.34 8.09
CA ALA A 33 2.91 -23.81 8.56
C ALA A 33 2.38 -22.99 9.74
N LEU A 34 3.23 -22.63 10.71
CA LEU A 34 2.84 -21.82 11.86
C LEU A 34 2.53 -20.37 11.48
N LYS A 35 3.35 -19.74 10.62
CA LYS A 35 3.19 -18.34 10.24
C LYS A 35 2.02 -18.10 9.29
N THR A 36 1.65 -19.06 8.45
CA THR A 36 0.44 -18.96 7.62
C THR A 36 -0.80 -18.74 8.48
N ALA A 37 -0.92 -19.44 9.61
CA ALA A 37 -2.04 -19.24 10.54
C ALA A 37 -2.05 -17.82 11.14
N GLN A 38 -0.88 -17.25 11.44
CA GLN A 38 -0.76 -15.89 11.95
C GLN A 38 -1.16 -14.83 10.91
N SER A 39 -0.77 -15.01 9.64
CA SER A 39 -1.18 -14.11 8.55
C SER A 39 -2.70 -14.12 8.33
N GLY A 40 -3.33 -15.30 8.39
CA GLY A 40 -4.79 -15.41 8.33
C GLY A 40 -5.49 -14.72 9.50
N TYR A 41 -4.97 -14.90 10.72
CA TYR A 41 -5.48 -14.21 11.91
C TYR A 41 -5.36 -12.68 11.82
N LEU A 42 -4.23 -12.18 11.31
CA LEU A 42 -4.04 -10.75 11.05
C LEU A 42 -5.09 -10.22 10.07
N THR A 43 -5.31 -10.91 8.96
CA THR A 43 -6.31 -10.52 7.95
C THR A 43 -7.70 -10.44 8.56
N ARG A 44 -8.09 -11.42 9.37
CA ARG A 44 -9.36 -11.40 10.10
C ARG A 44 -9.46 -10.17 11.00
N ARG A 45 -8.43 -9.87 11.79
CA ARG A 45 -8.43 -8.69 12.67
C ARG A 45 -8.51 -7.38 11.91
N LEU A 46 -7.85 -7.28 10.76
CA LEU A 46 -7.94 -6.11 9.88
C LEU A 46 -9.37 -5.93 9.35
N VAL A 47 -10.01 -7.02 8.92
CA VAL A 47 -11.41 -7.02 8.49
C VAL A 47 -12.34 -6.60 9.62
N ASP A 48 -12.22 -7.20 10.81
CA ASP A 48 -13.05 -6.89 11.97
C ASP A 48 -12.94 -5.40 12.37
N ALA A 49 -11.74 -4.81 12.24
CA ALA A 49 -11.50 -3.39 12.53
C ALA A 49 -12.02 -2.44 11.44
N ALA A 50 -12.00 -2.85 10.17
CA ALA A 50 -12.29 -2.00 9.02
C ALA A 50 -13.69 -2.22 8.39
N GLN A 51 -14.45 -3.22 8.83
CA GLN A 51 -15.72 -3.63 8.20
C GLN A 51 -16.77 -2.53 8.08
N ASN A 52 -16.76 -1.55 8.98
CA ASN A 52 -17.73 -0.44 8.99
C ASN A 52 -17.30 0.75 8.10
N ILE A 53 -16.14 0.69 7.46
CA ILE A 53 -15.62 1.78 6.64
C ILE A 53 -16.14 1.62 5.20
N LEU A 54 -17.17 2.42 4.90
CA LEU A 54 -17.88 2.48 3.62
C LEU A 54 -17.78 3.90 3.03
N ILE A 55 -17.93 4.02 1.72
CA ILE A 55 -18.15 5.33 1.07
C ILE A 55 -19.59 5.78 1.37
N ARG A 56 -19.76 6.81 2.20
CA ARG A 56 -21.09 7.24 2.71
C ARG A 56 -21.62 8.54 2.12
N GLU A 57 -20.76 9.39 1.59
CA GLU A 57 -21.12 10.67 0.98
C GLU A 57 -20.12 11.07 -0.10
N GLU A 58 -20.47 12.03 -0.95
CA GLU A 58 -19.58 12.51 -2.01
C GLU A 58 -18.46 13.40 -1.44
N ASP A 59 -18.80 14.33 -0.55
CA ASP A 59 -17.88 15.32 0.03
C ASP A 59 -18.23 15.63 1.49
N CYS A 60 -17.28 15.43 2.39
CA CYS A 60 -17.43 15.78 3.81
C CYS A 60 -17.18 17.26 4.11
N GLY A 61 -16.74 18.05 3.12
CA GLY A 61 -16.46 19.49 3.30
C GLY A 61 -15.20 19.82 4.11
N THR A 62 -14.43 18.82 4.57
CA THR A 62 -13.22 19.09 5.36
C THR A 62 -12.24 20.00 4.62
N LEU A 63 -11.72 20.99 5.36
CA LEU A 63 -10.63 21.86 4.92
C LEU A 63 -9.25 21.31 5.34
N GLN A 64 -9.22 20.19 6.06
CA GLN A 64 -7.99 19.53 6.49
C GLN A 64 -7.41 18.71 5.34
N TYR A 65 -6.09 18.80 5.16
CA TYR A 65 -5.38 18.16 4.06
C TYR A 65 -4.04 17.60 4.51
N GLU A 66 -3.52 16.69 3.68
CA GLU A 66 -2.18 16.14 3.80
C GLU A 66 -1.25 16.87 2.82
N THR A 67 -0.12 17.37 3.30
CA THR A 67 0.90 17.98 2.43
C THR A 67 1.90 16.92 1.99
N VAL A 68 1.99 16.70 0.68
CA VAL A 68 2.98 15.82 0.07
C VAL A 68 4.07 16.69 -0.55
N THR A 69 5.32 16.52 -0.12
CA THR A 69 6.49 17.27 -0.62
C THR A 69 7.41 16.35 -1.42
N ARG A 70 8.02 16.88 -2.50
CA ARG A 70 8.97 16.13 -3.35
C ARG A 70 10.23 15.66 -2.61
N GLU A 71 10.69 16.44 -1.65
CA GLU A 71 11.89 16.13 -0.87
C GLU A 71 11.65 14.96 0.09
N LEU A 72 10.50 14.94 0.74
CA LEU A 72 10.14 13.93 1.74
C LEU A 72 9.84 12.56 1.10
N SER A 73 9.47 12.53 -0.19
CA SER A 73 9.36 11.28 -0.95
C SER A 73 10.71 10.59 -1.25
N LYS A 74 11.86 11.27 -1.07
CA LYS A 74 13.17 10.65 -1.35
C LYS A 74 13.72 9.79 -0.19
N SER A 75 13.20 9.91 1.03
CA SER A 75 13.99 9.59 2.22
C SER A 75 13.70 8.25 2.92
N VAL A 76 12.60 7.54 2.64
CA VAL A 76 12.28 6.32 3.45
C VAL A 76 11.66 5.15 2.68
N PHE A 77 10.80 5.39 1.69
CA PHE A 77 10.13 4.34 0.90
C PHE A 77 10.35 4.61 -0.58
N ARG A 78 10.53 3.56 -1.40
CA ARG A 78 10.73 3.65 -2.87
C ARG A 78 9.52 4.20 -3.65
N GLU A 79 8.58 4.86 -2.99
CA GLU A 79 7.41 5.44 -3.63
C GLU A 79 7.73 6.84 -4.14
N SER A 80 7.45 7.06 -5.43
CA SER A 80 7.65 8.36 -6.06
C SER A 80 6.64 9.38 -5.54
N PHE A 81 6.96 10.67 -5.69
CA PHE A 81 6.03 11.77 -5.43
C PHE A 81 4.70 11.57 -6.18
N ASP A 82 4.80 11.16 -7.44
CA ASP A 82 3.67 10.91 -8.34
C ASP A 82 2.76 9.80 -7.84
N ASP A 83 3.33 8.69 -7.35
CA ASP A 83 2.56 7.56 -6.83
C ASP A 83 1.73 7.93 -5.61
N LYS A 84 2.22 8.88 -4.77
CA LYS A 84 1.50 9.33 -3.57
C LYS A 84 0.31 10.24 -3.87
N ILE A 85 0.41 11.06 -4.91
CA ILE A 85 -0.63 12.04 -5.24
C ILE A 85 -1.64 11.51 -6.26
N LYS A 86 -1.25 10.53 -7.08
CA LYS A 86 -2.10 9.93 -8.11
C LYS A 86 -3.40 9.37 -7.52
N GLY A 87 -4.53 9.71 -8.14
CA GLY A 87 -5.85 9.23 -7.73
C GLY A 87 -6.42 9.91 -6.48
N LYS A 88 -5.73 10.88 -5.88
CA LYS A 88 -6.27 11.71 -4.81
C LYS A 88 -6.90 12.99 -5.36
N HIS A 89 -7.74 13.65 -4.56
CA HIS A 89 -8.27 14.98 -4.88
C HIS A 89 -7.40 16.08 -4.28
N ILE A 90 -7.24 17.17 -5.01
CA ILE A 90 -6.51 18.35 -4.56
C ILE A 90 -7.34 19.09 -3.50
N ALA A 91 -6.69 19.52 -2.42
CA ALA A 91 -7.36 20.27 -1.36
C ALA A 91 -7.26 21.79 -1.56
N ARG A 92 -6.16 22.28 -2.16
CA ARG A 92 -5.91 23.70 -2.43
C ARG A 92 -5.40 23.91 -3.85
N ASP A 93 -5.82 25.00 -4.46
CA ASP A 93 -5.39 25.38 -5.80
C ASP A 93 -3.87 25.37 -5.92
N ILE A 94 -3.37 24.71 -6.96
CA ILE A 94 -1.94 24.70 -7.28
C ILE A 94 -1.67 25.90 -8.18
N VAL A 95 -1.00 26.91 -7.64
CA VAL A 95 -0.68 28.14 -8.38
C VAL A 95 0.80 28.19 -8.70
N VAL A 96 1.14 28.34 -9.98
CA VAL A 96 2.52 28.53 -10.46
C VAL A 96 2.56 29.78 -11.34
N ASN A 97 3.49 30.70 -11.06
CA ASN A 97 3.65 31.95 -11.81
C ASN A 97 2.36 32.80 -11.91
N GLY A 98 1.49 32.74 -10.89
CA GLY A 98 0.24 33.49 -10.85
C GLY A 98 -0.92 32.87 -11.66
N GLN A 99 -0.73 31.68 -12.24
CA GLN A 99 -1.79 30.92 -12.92
C GLN A 99 -2.16 29.68 -12.10
N VAL A 100 -3.46 29.40 -12.01
CA VAL A 100 -3.99 28.17 -11.39
C VAL A 100 -3.78 27.03 -12.37
N LEU A 101 -2.90 26.09 -12.05
CA LEU A 101 -2.66 24.89 -12.85
C LEU A 101 -3.77 23.85 -12.64
N LEU A 102 -4.14 23.63 -11.38
CA LEU A 102 -5.17 22.67 -10.97
C LEU A 102 -5.98 23.26 -9.84
N ALA A 103 -7.30 23.13 -9.93
CA ALA A 103 -8.23 23.68 -8.96
C ALA A 103 -8.46 22.74 -7.78
N SER A 104 -8.86 23.30 -6.64
CA SER A 104 -9.31 22.54 -5.49
C SER A 104 -10.49 21.63 -5.84
N GLY A 105 -10.46 20.40 -5.34
CA GLY A 105 -11.46 19.38 -5.61
C GLY A 105 -11.25 18.61 -6.91
N GLU A 106 -10.23 18.94 -7.71
CA GLU A 106 -9.90 18.18 -8.92
C GLU A 106 -9.18 16.87 -8.59
N LEU A 107 -9.45 15.83 -9.37
CA LEU A 107 -8.82 14.51 -9.23
C LEU A 107 -7.47 14.51 -9.95
N VAL A 108 -6.43 14.01 -9.30
CA VAL A 108 -5.10 13.89 -9.91
C VAL A 108 -5.06 12.68 -10.84
N THR A 109 -5.20 12.92 -12.14
CA THR A 109 -5.03 11.91 -13.21
C THR A 109 -3.59 11.87 -13.72
N LYS A 110 -3.29 10.97 -14.67
CA LYS A 110 -1.95 10.86 -15.26
C LYS A 110 -1.57 12.10 -16.07
N GLU A 111 -2.53 12.75 -16.69
CA GLU A 111 -2.33 13.99 -17.45
C GLU A 111 -1.96 15.13 -16.50
N ASN A 112 -2.66 15.23 -15.37
CA ASN A 112 -2.40 16.22 -14.34
C ASN A 112 -1.00 16.06 -13.72
N LEU A 113 -0.52 14.82 -13.57
CA LEU A 113 0.85 14.55 -13.11
C LEU A 113 1.94 15.08 -14.05
N ILE A 114 1.73 15.01 -15.37
CA ILE A 114 2.68 15.53 -16.36
C ILE A 114 2.83 17.05 -16.17
N ILE A 115 1.71 17.76 -16.05
CA ILE A 115 1.67 19.21 -15.84
C ILE A 115 2.38 19.58 -14.51
N ILE A 116 2.07 18.86 -13.42
CA ILE A 116 2.72 19.07 -12.11
C ILE A 116 4.25 18.87 -12.19
N ASN A 117 4.70 17.92 -13.01
CA ASN A 117 6.12 17.63 -13.22
C ASN A 117 6.84 18.65 -14.10
N GLU A 118 6.21 19.10 -15.19
CA GLU A 118 6.75 20.15 -16.07
C GLU A 118 6.97 21.47 -15.34
N HIS A 119 6.10 21.79 -14.38
CA HIS A 119 6.21 23.00 -13.56
C HIS A 119 7.02 22.83 -12.27
N GLU A 120 7.63 21.66 -12.04
CA GLU A 120 8.46 21.33 -10.88
C GLU A 120 7.83 21.72 -9.52
N VAL A 121 6.52 21.49 -9.36
CA VAL A 121 5.77 21.92 -8.16
C VAL A 121 6.35 21.24 -6.90
N PRO A 122 6.83 22.00 -5.89
CA PRO A 122 7.58 21.44 -4.76
C PRO A 122 6.71 20.64 -3.79
N GLU A 123 5.46 21.06 -3.59
CA GLU A 123 4.50 20.43 -2.69
C GLU A 123 3.08 20.51 -3.21
N VAL A 124 2.26 19.51 -2.86
CA VAL A 124 0.86 19.43 -3.23
C VAL A 124 0.03 19.10 -1.98
N HIS A 125 -1.06 19.84 -1.80
CA HIS A 125 -2.02 19.59 -0.74
C HIS A 125 -3.14 18.70 -1.27
N VAL A 126 -3.25 17.48 -0.73
CA VAL A 126 -4.24 16.48 -1.15
C VAL A 126 -5.20 16.16 -0.01
N ARG A 127 -6.43 15.78 -0.37
CA ARG A 127 -7.37 15.21 0.59
C ARG A 127 -6.91 13.80 0.98
N SER A 128 -7.15 13.45 2.24
CA SER A 128 -6.74 12.18 2.81
C SER A 128 -7.89 11.56 3.59
N ILE A 129 -7.88 10.23 3.69
CA ILE A 129 -8.82 9.48 4.50
C ILE A 129 -8.64 9.81 5.98
N LEU A 130 -7.41 10.11 6.41
CA LEU A 130 -7.07 10.44 7.80
C LEU A 130 -7.68 11.77 8.27
N THR A 131 -7.97 12.68 7.33
CA THR A 131 -8.53 14.00 7.62
C THR A 131 -10.03 14.09 7.32
N CYS A 132 -10.66 12.96 6.98
CA CYS A 132 -12.07 12.90 6.61
C CYS A 132 -12.97 13.10 7.83
N GLU A 133 -14.02 13.92 7.68
CA GLU A 133 -14.98 14.24 8.75
C GLU A 133 -16.31 13.48 8.62
N THR A 134 -16.41 12.55 7.66
CA THR A 134 -17.61 11.72 7.47
C THR A 134 -17.86 10.83 8.70
N ALA A 135 -19.10 10.84 9.21
CA ALA A 135 -19.49 9.98 10.32
C ALA A 135 -19.54 8.50 9.90
N GLU A 136 -18.81 7.64 10.62
CA GLU A 136 -18.77 6.17 10.43
C GLU A 136 -18.50 5.73 8.97
N GLY A 137 -17.54 6.35 8.30
CA GLY A 137 -17.19 5.99 6.94
C GLY A 137 -16.19 6.98 6.38
N VAL A 138 -16.18 7.09 5.06
CA VAL A 138 -15.35 8.05 4.33
C VAL A 138 -16.14 8.66 3.18
N CYS A 139 -15.81 9.90 2.80
CA CYS A 139 -16.38 10.50 1.61
C CYS A 139 -15.61 10.09 0.35
N GLN A 140 -16.28 10.15 -0.79
CA GLN A 140 -15.72 9.84 -2.10
C GLN A 140 -14.51 10.71 -2.44
N LYS A 141 -14.54 12.01 -2.12
CA LYS A 141 -13.41 12.92 -2.40
C LYS A 141 -12.17 12.65 -1.53
N CYS A 142 -12.32 12.32 -0.25
CA CYS A 142 -11.19 11.97 0.62
C CYS A 142 -10.59 10.61 0.27
N TYR A 143 -11.40 9.66 -0.19
CA TYR A 143 -10.91 8.37 -0.67
C TYR A 143 -10.21 8.49 -2.04
N GLY A 144 -10.83 9.20 -2.99
CA GLY A 144 -10.31 9.39 -4.33
C GLY A 144 -10.73 8.30 -5.30
N LEU A 145 -9.76 7.78 -6.05
CA LEU A 145 -9.94 6.78 -7.10
C LEU A 145 -9.97 5.36 -6.50
N ASP A 146 -10.94 4.55 -6.92
CA ASP A 146 -10.86 3.11 -6.72
C ASP A 146 -9.84 2.53 -7.71
N LEU A 147 -8.76 1.99 -7.16
CA LEU A 147 -7.66 1.41 -7.92
C LEU A 147 -8.06 0.14 -8.70
N SER A 148 -9.16 -0.51 -8.31
CA SER A 148 -9.65 -1.74 -8.98
C SER A 148 -10.34 -1.43 -10.30
N SER A 149 -11.20 -0.42 -10.29
CA SER A 149 -11.97 0.03 -11.46
C SER A 149 -11.31 1.18 -12.23
N ASN A 150 -10.29 1.80 -11.63
CA ASN A 150 -9.64 3.01 -12.12
C ASN A 150 -10.67 4.15 -12.38
N ALA A 151 -11.72 4.18 -11.57
CA ALA A 151 -12.80 5.16 -11.59
C ALA A 151 -13.06 5.71 -10.18
N ARG A 152 -13.90 6.73 -10.06
CA ARG A 152 -14.27 7.27 -8.74
C ARG A 152 -14.99 6.19 -7.93
N ALA A 153 -14.67 6.09 -6.64
CA ALA A 153 -15.30 5.10 -5.78
C ALA A 153 -16.82 5.28 -5.72
N ILE A 154 -17.57 4.20 -5.81
CA ILE A 154 -19.03 4.25 -5.81
C ILE A 154 -19.54 4.36 -4.36
N MET A 155 -20.69 5.01 -4.20
CA MET A 155 -21.41 5.05 -2.93
C MET A 155 -21.71 3.64 -2.42
N GLY A 156 -21.45 3.39 -1.14
CA GLY A 156 -21.62 2.08 -0.51
C GLY A 156 -20.46 1.10 -0.74
N THR A 157 -19.40 1.48 -1.47
CA THR A 157 -18.23 0.59 -1.64
C THR A 157 -17.58 0.28 -0.28
N PRO A 158 -17.35 -1.00 0.07
CA PRO A 158 -16.74 -1.42 1.33
C PRO A 158 -15.21 -1.28 1.29
N VAL A 159 -14.73 -0.04 1.27
CA VAL A 159 -13.30 0.29 1.12
C VAL A 159 -12.45 -0.24 2.27
N GLY A 160 -13.01 -0.39 3.48
CA GLY A 160 -12.29 -0.99 4.61
C GLY A 160 -11.99 -2.48 4.41
N ILE A 161 -12.94 -3.24 3.86
CA ILE A 161 -12.74 -4.66 3.53
C ILE A 161 -11.70 -4.80 2.42
N ILE A 162 -11.80 -3.96 1.39
CA ILE A 162 -10.84 -3.94 0.27
C ILE A 162 -9.43 -3.64 0.80
N ALA A 163 -9.28 -2.63 1.67
CA ALA A 163 -8.00 -2.29 2.28
C ALA A 163 -7.43 -3.43 3.14
N ALA A 164 -8.26 -4.08 3.96
CA ALA A 164 -7.84 -5.20 4.80
C ALA A 164 -7.30 -6.38 3.97
N GLN A 165 -7.97 -6.71 2.86
CA GLN A 165 -7.54 -7.76 1.94
C GLN A 165 -6.24 -7.40 1.21
N SER A 166 -6.12 -6.15 0.73
CA SER A 166 -4.92 -5.64 0.07
C SER A 166 -3.67 -5.69 0.95
N ILE A 167 -3.82 -5.73 2.27
CA ILE A 167 -2.71 -5.94 3.22
C ILE A 167 -2.55 -7.43 3.56
N GLY A 168 -3.67 -8.13 3.81
CA GLY A 168 -3.68 -9.50 4.31
C GLY A 168 -3.19 -10.55 3.31
N GLU A 169 -3.62 -10.45 2.05
CA GLU A 169 -3.23 -11.41 1.01
C GLU A 169 -1.72 -11.35 0.72
N PRO A 170 -1.12 -10.17 0.43
CA PRO A 170 0.33 -10.09 0.23
C PRO A 170 1.11 -10.50 1.47
N GLY A 171 0.62 -10.17 2.67
CA GLY A 171 1.23 -10.60 3.93
C GLY A 171 1.32 -12.13 4.06
N THR A 172 0.28 -12.84 3.62
CA THR A 172 0.27 -14.32 3.58
C THR A 172 1.21 -14.86 2.51
N GLN A 173 1.28 -14.21 1.34
CA GLN A 173 2.22 -14.60 0.29
C GLN A 173 3.69 -14.43 0.73
N LEU A 174 4.00 -13.33 1.44
CA LEU A 174 5.34 -13.08 1.95
C LEU A 174 5.78 -14.12 2.99
N THR A 175 4.88 -14.57 3.87
CA THR A 175 5.20 -15.63 4.84
C THR A 175 5.41 -16.98 4.17
N MET A 176 4.74 -17.26 3.05
CA MET A 176 4.99 -18.46 2.25
C MET A 176 6.30 -18.38 1.45
N ARG A 177 6.61 -17.26 0.79
CA ARG A 177 7.75 -17.14 -0.13
C ARG A 177 9.12 -16.99 0.54
N THR A 178 9.19 -16.52 1.79
CA THR A 178 10.45 -16.10 2.43
C THR A 178 11.40 -17.24 2.84
N TYR A 179 10.93 -18.49 2.97
CA TYR A 179 11.74 -19.56 3.60
C TYR A 179 11.86 -20.86 2.80
N HIS A 180 11.37 -20.91 1.57
CA HIS A 180 11.53 -22.08 0.70
C HIS A 180 12.93 -22.16 0.05
N SER A 181 13.74 -21.11 0.18
CA SER A 181 15.07 -21.00 -0.45
C SER A 181 16.24 -21.00 0.55
N GLY A 182 15.97 -21.27 1.84
CA GLY A 182 16.98 -21.36 2.91
C GLY A 182 17.45 -22.78 3.16
#